data_AF-A0ABD0C5E7-F1
#
_entry.id   AF-A0ABD0C5E7-F1
#
_cell.length_a   1.000
_cell.length_b   1.000
_cell.length_c   1.000
_cell.angle_alpha   90.00
_cell.angle_beta   90.00
_cell.angle_gamma   90.00
#
_symmetry.space_group_name_H-M   'P 1'
#
loop_
_entity.id
_entity.type
_entity.pdbx_description
1 polymer ?
#
loop_
_entity_poly.entity_id
_entity_poly.type
_entity_poly.pdbx_seq_one_letter_code
_entity_poly.pdbx_strand_id
1 'polypeptide(L)'
;MLTENHWLKSTNQFKCLKIKDFGVAYTGPGALVAVGYMDPGNWATSINGSQSFQFLLISTILLSSLMAMLLQNLSAKLGIVTQFDLAQAIRLHTDKFLSVILWIIAELAIMVTDVTEVIGAAIALNLLFKIPLILATLITILDVLFLLFLSKIGFRKIEILVSCLIFVILFIFAYEVILARPNWINIGSSWRYFTIIRKLRNYWRNSYAS
;
A
#
# COMPACT_ATOMS: atom_id res chain seq x y z
N MET A 1 1.17 -23.26 10.41
CA MET A 1 1.62 -23.97 9.20
C MET A 1 2.24 -22.98 8.19
N LEU A 2 3.11 -22.08 8.68
CA LEU A 2 4.11 -21.33 7.90
C LEU A 2 5.50 -21.86 8.32
N THR A 3 5.62 -23.17 8.35
CA THR A 3 6.89 -23.84 8.68
C THR A 3 7.54 -24.26 7.38
N GLU A 4 8.77 -23.76 7.24
CA GLU A 4 9.92 -24.42 6.60
C GLU A 4 10.34 -24.02 5.17
N ASN A 5 11.50 -23.33 5.14
CA ASN A 5 12.69 -23.67 4.34
C ASN A 5 13.10 -22.82 3.13
N HIS A 6 12.45 -21.69 2.81
CA HIS A 6 12.94 -20.83 1.72
C HIS A 6 13.66 -19.53 2.13
N TRP A 7 13.40 -18.99 3.33
CA TRP A 7 14.00 -17.72 3.80
C TRP A 7 15.36 -17.90 4.49
N LEU A 8 15.59 -19.03 5.17
CA LEU A 8 16.80 -19.27 5.97
C LEU A 8 18.08 -19.50 5.14
N LYS A 9 17.99 -19.69 3.82
CA LYS A 9 19.18 -19.75 2.96
C LYS A 9 19.75 -18.37 2.60
N SER A 10 18.99 -17.29 2.81
CA SER A 10 19.41 -15.92 2.43
C SER A 10 20.07 -15.14 3.58
N THR A 11 20.03 -15.62 4.83
CA THR A 11 20.48 -14.83 5.99
C THR A 11 22.01 -14.78 6.15
N ASN A 12 22.76 -15.76 5.64
CA ASN A 12 24.23 -15.69 5.61
C ASN A 12 24.81 -14.77 4.52
N GLN A 13 23.98 -14.22 3.62
CA GLN A 13 24.43 -13.28 2.59
C GLN A 13 24.48 -11.82 3.06
N PHE A 14 23.84 -11.46 4.18
CA PHE A 14 23.80 -10.07 4.65
C PHE A 14 25.15 -9.50 5.10
N LYS A 15 26.17 -10.35 5.30
CA LYS A 15 27.51 -9.93 5.76
C LYS A 15 28.42 -9.35 4.66
N CYS A 16 28.04 -9.47 3.37
CA CYS A 16 28.89 -9.02 2.26
C CYS A 16 28.06 -8.58 1.03
N LEU A 17 27.13 -7.64 1.19
CA LEU A 17 26.30 -7.16 0.08
C LEU A 17 26.93 -5.91 -0.57
N LYS A 18 27.26 -6.02 -1.87
CA LYS A 18 27.59 -4.87 -2.72
C LYS A 18 26.30 -4.26 -3.27
N ILE A 19 26.29 -2.93 -3.45
CA ILE A 19 25.16 -2.14 -3.98
C ILE A 19 24.58 -2.67 -5.30
N LYS A 20 25.38 -3.36 -6.12
CA LYS A 20 24.95 -3.91 -7.42
C LYS A 20 23.98 -5.11 -7.33
N ASP A 21 23.97 -5.85 -6.22
CA ASP A 21 23.11 -7.04 -6.06
C ASP A 21 21.71 -6.68 -5.54
N PHE A 22 21.55 -5.45 -5.01
CA PHE A 22 20.31 -4.98 -4.38
C PHE A 22 19.18 -4.72 -5.38
N GLY A 23 19.51 -4.27 -6.60
CA GLY A 23 18.53 -3.76 -7.57
C GLY A 23 17.66 -4.83 -8.27
N VAL A 24 18.07 -6.10 -8.26
CA VAL A 24 17.38 -7.17 -9.02
C VAL A 24 17.07 -8.41 -8.18
N ALA A 25 17.77 -8.63 -7.06
CA ALA A 25 17.56 -9.81 -6.23
C ALA A 25 16.62 -9.58 -5.03
N TYR A 26 16.45 -8.34 -4.56
CA TYR A 26 15.73 -8.05 -3.29
C TYR A 26 14.71 -6.91 -3.38
N THR A 27 14.36 -6.42 -4.57
CA THR A 27 13.32 -5.40 -4.78
C THR A 27 11.89 -5.96 -4.59
N GLY A 28 11.75 -7.28 -4.72
CA GLY A 28 10.50 -8.02 -4.67
C GLY A 28 9.57 -7.73 -3.48
N PRO A 29 10.02 -7.89 -2.22
CA PRO A 29 9.16 -7.68 -1.05
C PRO A 29 8.66 -6.23 -0.95
N GLY A 30 9.44 -5.25 -1.41
CA GLY A 30 9.02 -3.85 -1.44
C GLY A 30 7.87 -3.59 -2.42
N ALA A 31 7.95 -4.18 -3.62
CA ALA A 31 6.89 -4.07 -4.62
C ALA A 31 5.58 -4.73 -4.16
N LEU A 32 5.68 -5.89 -3.50
CA LEU A 32 4.52 -6.59 -2.93
C LEU A 32 3.82 -5.80 -1.83
N VAL A 33 4.55 -4.99 -1.05
CA VAL A 33 3.93 -4.09 -0.08
C VAL A 33 3.38 -2.83 -0.75
N ALA A 34 4.10 -2.28 -1.72
CA ALA A 34 3.71 -1.05 -2.40
C ALA A 34 2.39 -1.19 -3.19
N VAL A 35 2.14 -2.34 -3.80
CA VAL A 35 0.89 -2.58 -4.56
C VAL A 35 -0.35 -2.47 -3.67
N GLY A 36 -0.27 -2.86 -2.40
CA GLY A 36 -1.38 -2.76 -1.45
C GLY A 36 -1.77 -1.32 -1.10
N TYR A 37 -0.89 -0.34 -1.37
CA TYR A 37 -1.22 1.09 -1.25
C TYR A 37 -1.82 1.68 -2.54
N MET A 38 -1.92 0.88 -3.61
CA MET A 38 -2.49 1.26 -4.91
C MET A 38 -3.85 0.61 -5.16
N ASP A 39 -4.55 0.22 -4.10
CA ASP A 39 -5.87 -0.39 -4.15
C ASP A 39 -6.97 0.62 -4.56
N PRO A 40 -8.08 0.14 -5.15
CA PRO A 40 -9.18 1.01 -5.58
C PRO A 40 -9.86 1.80 -4.46
N GLY A 41 -9.73 1.38 -3.19
CA GLY A 41 -10.28 2.10 -2.04
C GLY A 41 -9.62 3.46 -1.84
N ASN A 42 -8.29 3.50 -1.95
CA ASN A 42 -7.53 4.73 -1.89
C ASN A 42 -7.80 5.66 -3.08
N TRP A 43 -8.17 5.12 -4.25
CA TRP A 43 -8.46 5.93 -5.44
C TRP A 43 -9.77 6.71 -5.30
N ALA A 44 -10.82 6.06 -4.81
CA ALA A 44 -12.13 6.70 -4.64
C ALA A 44 -12.05 7.91 -3.70
N THR A 45 -11.37 7.76 -2.57
CA THR A 45 -11.20 8.87 -1.60
C THR A 45 -10.31 9.98 -2.16
N SER A 46 -9.24 9.63 -2.87
CA SER A 46 -8.34 10.60 -3.51
C SER A 46 -9.03 11.42 -4.59
N ILE A 47 -9.83 10.80 -5.46
CA ILE A 47 -10.57 11.48 -6.53
C ILE A 47 -11.64 12.39 -5.94
N ASN A 48 -12.45 11.90 -4.98
CA ASN A 48 -13.48 12.71 -4.32
C ASN A 48 -12.85 13.89 -3.56
N GLY A 49 -11.74 13.66 -2.84
CA GLY A 49 -10.99 14.69 -2.15
C GLY A 49 -10.46 15.76 -3.11
N SER A 50 -9.94 15.36 -4.27
CA SER A 50 -9.48 16.28 -5.32
C SER A 50 -10.63 17.05 -5.97
N GLN A 51 -11.83 16.49 -6.09
CA GLN A 51 -12.99 17.24 -6.59
C GLN A 51 -13.41 18.36 -5.63
N SER A 52 -13.41 18.10 -4.32
CA SER A 52 -13.82 19.09 -3.31
C SER A 52 -12.74 20.14 -2.99
N PHE A 53 -11.46 19.74 -2.98
CA PHE A 53 -10.36 20.57 -2.47
C PHE A 53 -9.22 20.76 -3.47
N GLN A 54 -9.40 20.32 -4.72
CA GLN A 54 -8.43 20.46 -5.82
C GLN A 54 -7.05 19.90 -5.43
N PHE A 55 -6.02 20.74 -5.44
CA PHE A 55 -4.63 20.34 -5.19
C PHE A 55 -4.24 20.41 -3.70
N LEU A 56 -5.12 20.88 -2.81
CA LEU A 56 -4.76 21.18 -1.42
C LEU A 56 -4.32 19.94 -0.61
N LEU A 57 -4.83 18.75 -0.93
CA LEU A 57 -4.52 17.51 -0.19
C LEU A 57 -3.20 16.84 -0.62
N ILE A 58 -2.53 17.31 -1.68
CA ILE A 58 -1.29 16.68 -2.18
C ILE A 58 -0.19 16.65 -1.11
N SER A 59 -0.06 17.69 -0.30
CA SER A 59 0.92 17.70 0.80
C SER A 59 0.60 16.67 1.88
N THR A 60 -0.69 16.41 2.13
CA THR A 60 -1.15 15.42 3.11
C THR A 60 -0.87 14.00 2.61
N ILE A 61 -1.13 13.73 1.33
CA ILE A 61 -0.80 12.45 0.70
C ILE A 61 0.71 12.19 0.80
N LEU A 62 1.54 13.18 0.46
CA LEU A 62 3.00 13.07 0.56
C LEU A 62 3.46 12.77 1.99
N LEU A 63 2.91 13.46 2.99
CA LEU A 63 3.25 13.22 4.39
C LEU A 63 2.81 11.82 4.87
N SER A 64 1.63 11.37 4.43
CA SER A 64 1.14 10.02 4.71
C SER A 64 2.05 8.95 4.11
N SER A 65 2.49 9.12 2.85
CA SER A 65 3.42 8.20 2.19
C SER A 65 4.79 8.16 2.87
N LEU A 66 5.32 9.32 3.30
CA LEU A 66 6.57 9.37 4.08
C LEU A 66 6.44 8.58 5.39
N MET A 67 5.30 8.70 6.08
CA MET A 67 5.08 7.98 7.34
C MET A 67 4.88 6.47 7.12
N ALA A 68 4.19 6.08 6.05
CA ALA A 68 4.07 4.68 5.64
C ALA A 68 5.45 4.07 5.34
N MET A 69 6.33 4.77 4.61
CA MET A 69 7.70 4.30 4.36
C MET A 69 8.50 4.13 5.65
N LEU A 70 8.36 5.06 6.61
CA LEU A 70 9.01 4.96 7.90
C LEU A 70 8.54 3.73 8.68
N LEU A 71 7.23 3.52 8.80
CA LEU A 71 6.66 2.38 9.52
C LEU A 71 7.01 1.04 8.85
N GLN A 72 6.98 1.00 7.51
CA GLN A 72 7.36 -0.20 6.78
C GLN A 72 8.84 -0.54 6.94
N ASN A 73 9.72 0.47 6.97
CA ASN A 73 11.13 0.26 7.24
C ASN A 73 11.36 -0.28 8.66
N LEU A 74 10.62 0.21 9.65
CA LEU A 74 10.68 -0.33 11.02
C LEU A 74 10.21 -1.77 11.09
N SER A 75 9.10 -2.11 10.43
CA SER A 75 8.58 -3.48 10.34
C SER A 75 9.57 -4.43 9.67
N ALA A 76 10.16 -3.99 8.53
CA ALA A 76 11.20 -4.75 7.84
C ALA A 76 12.45 -4.93 8.72
N LYS A 77 12.89 -3.88 9.41
CA LYS A 77 14.03 -3.94 10.33
C LYS A 77 13.77 -4.92 11.48
N LEU A 78 12.56 -4.94 12.03
CA LEU A 78 12.17 -5.91 13.05
C LEU A 78 12.31 -7.34 12.50
N GLY A 79 11.69 -7.64 11.36
CA GLY A 79 11.77 -8.97 10.74
C GLY A 79 13.18 -9.44 10.42
N ILE A 80 14.06 -8.53 9.95
CA ILE A 80 15.46 -8.86 9.63
C ILE A 80 16.30 -9.09 10.90
N VAL A 81 16.12 -8.26 11.93
CA VAL A 81 16.97 -8.31 13.14
C VAL A 81 16.53 -9.41 14.09
N THR A 82 15.23 -9.54 14.35
CA THR A 82 14.70 -10.48 15.34
C THR A 82 14.36 -11.85 14.75
N GLN A 83 14.25 -11.95 13.42
CA GLN A 83 13.76 -13.14 12.71
C GLN A 83 12.33 -13.54 13.09
N PHE A 84 11.59 -12.64 13.76
CA PHE A 84 10.18 -12.78 14.08
C PHE A 84 9.35 -11.86 13.20
N ASP A 85 8.16 -12.29 12.82
CA ASP A 85 7.16 -11.37 12.31
C ASP A 85 6.58 -10.49 13.44
N LEU A 86 5.91 -9.40 13.07
CA LEU A 86 5.35 -8.46 14.04
C LEU A 86 4.29 -9.12 14.94
N ALA A 87 3.51 -10.07 14.41
CA ALA A 87 2.48 -10.76 15.17
C ALA A 87 3.08 -11.69 16.24
N GLN A 88 4.16 -12.39 15.91
CA GLN A 88 4.94 -13.21 16.84
C GLN A 88 5.58 -12.35 17.92
N ALA A 89 6.20 -11.22 17.56
CA ALA A 89 6.77 -10.28 18.52
C ALA A 89 5.69 -9.72 19.48
N ILE A 90 4.53 -9.31 18.97
CA ILE A 90 3.40 -8.86 19.80
C ILE A 90 2.94 -9.98 20.73
N ARG A 91 2.76 -11.20 20.23
CA ARG A 91 2.29 -12.34 21.03
C ARG A 91 3.24 -12.69 22.18
N LEU A 92 4.55 -12.52 21.98
CA LEU A 92 5.58 -12.76 22.99
C LEU A 92 5.62 -11.68 24.08
N HIS A 93 5.26 -10.44 23.75
CA HIS A 93 5.35 -9.29 24.66
C HIS A 93 4.00 -8.84 25.23
N THR A 94 2.90 -9.54 24.94
CA THR A 94 1.53 -9.15 25.31
C THR A 94 0.71 -10.33 25.82
N ASP A 95 -0.22 -10.06 26.73
CA ASP A 95 -1.13 -11.07 27.26
C ASP A 95 -2.03 -11.69 26.17
N LYS A 96 -2.44 -12.95 26.37
CA LYS A 96 -3.20 -13.75 25.41
C LYS A 96 -4.50 -13.07 24.98
N PHE A 97 -5.17 -12.39 25.91
CA PHE A 97 -6.42 -11.70 25.61
C PHE A 97 -6.22 -10.55 24.61
N LEU A 98 -5.26 -9.66 24.87
CA LEU A 98 -4.99 -8.52 23.99
C LEU A 98 -4.44 -8.97 22.62
N SER A 99 -3.63 -10.03 22.59
CA SER A 99 -3.17 -10.60 21.32
C SER A 99 -4.32 -11.14 20.45
N VAL A 100 -5.38 -11.71 21.05
CA VAL A 100 -6.56 -12.16 20.31
C VAL A 100 -7.36 -10.98 19.77
N ILE A 101 -7.51 -9.91 20.57
CA ILE A 101 -8.17 -8.68 20.10
C ILE A 101 -7.44 -8.11 18.88
N LEU A 102 -6.11 -7.98 18.96
CA LEU A 102 -5.29 -7.48 17.85
C LEU A 102 -5.40 -8.37 16.61
N TRP A 103 -5.46 -9.69 16.80
CA TRP A 103 -5.68 -10.64 15.70
C TRP A 103 -7.05 -10.43 15.02
N ILE A 104 -8.13 -10.26 15.79
CA ILE A 104 -9.47 -9.99 15.25
C ILE A 104 -9.48 -8.68 14.45
N ILE A 105 -8.85 -7.62 14.97
CA ILE A 105 -8.77 -6.33 14.28
C ILE A 105 -7.99 -6.46 12.96
N ALA A 106 -6.87 -7.20 12.97
CA ALA A 106 -6.07 -7.42 11.76
C ALA A 106 -6.86 -8.24 10.71
N GLU A 107 -7.58 -9.27 11.14
CA GLU A 107 -8.41 -10.09 10.24
C GLU A 107 -9.55 -9.27 9.62
N LEU A 108 -10.22 -8.44 10.42
CA LEU A 108 -11.24 -7.51 9.91
C LEU A 108 -10.65 -6.47 8.95
N ALA A 109 -9.44 -5.96 9.21
CA ALA A 109 -8.79 -5.01 8.33
C ALA A 109 -8.49 -5.63 6.95
N ILE A 110 -7.94 -6.86 6.92
CA ILE A 110 -7.67 -7.58 5.67
C ILE A 110 -8.97 -7.90 4.92
N MET A 111 -10.04 -8.29 5.63
CA MET A 111 -11.35 -8.52 5.03
C MET A 111 -11.91 -7.27 4.34
N VAL A 112 -11.75 -6.08 4.94
CA VAL A 112 -12.20 -4.82 4.33
C VAL A 112 -11.40 -4.49 3.07
N THR A 113 -10.08 -4.74 3.09
CA THR A 113 -9.23 -4.57 1.91
C THR A 113 -9.68 -5.50 0.77
N ASP A 114 -9.93 -6.78 1.05
CA ASP A 114 -10.39 -7.77 0.07
C ASP A 114 -11.75 -7.39 -0.55
N VAL A 115 -12.72 -6.96 0.28
CA VAL A 115 -14.02 -6.47 -0.19
C VAL A 115 -13.85 -5.30 -1.17
N THR A 116 -12.92 -4.40 -0.89
CA THR A 116 -12.67 -3.23 -1.72
C THR A 116 -12.03 -3.61 -3.06
N GLU A 117 -11.11 -4.57 -3.06
CA GLU A 117 -10.51 -5.11 -4.30
C GLU A 117 -11.55 -5.80 -5.18
N VAL A 118 -12.41 -6.66 -4.59
CA VAL A 118 -13.51 -7.33 -5.30
C VAL A 118 -14.47 -6.34 -5.92
N ILE A 119 -14.86 -5.29 -5.19
CA ILE A 119 -15.74 -4.24 -5.72
C ILE A 119 -15.07 -3.51 -6.89
N GLY A 120 -13.80 -3.14 -6.76
CA GLY A 120 -13.05 -2.46 -7.80
C GLY A 120 -12.91 -3.30 -9.07
N ALA A 121 -12.56 -4.58 -8.93
CA ALA A 121 -12.44 -5.52 -10.03
C ALA A 121 -13.79 -5.78 -10.73
N ALA A 122 -14.87 -5.94 -9.96
CA ALA A 122 -16.21 -6.13 -10.50
C ALA A 122 -16.69 -4.91 -11.31
N ILE A 123 -16.44 -3.70 -10.81
CA ILE A 123 -16.75 -2.46 -11.54
C ILE A 123 -15.88 -2.35 -12.81
N ALA A 124 -14.59 -2.68 -12.74
CA ALA A 124 -13.71 -2.68 -13.91
C ALA A 124 -14.20 -3.64 -15.01
N LEU A 125 -14.60 -4.87 -14.65
CA LEU A 125 -15.18 -5.84 -15.57
C LEU A 125 -16.50 -5.36 -16.17
N ASN A 126 -17.35 -4.72 -15.36
CA ASN A 126 -18.60 -4.12 -15.84
C ASN A 126 -18.35 -3.00 -16.84
N LEU A 127 -17.37 -2.13 -16.60
CA LEU A 127 -17.06 -1.02 -17.50
C LEU A 127 -16.41 -1.48 -18.80
N LEU A 128 -15.48 -2.45 -18.74
CA LEU A 128 -14.68 -2.92 -19.87
C LEU A 128 -15.45 -3.87 -20.79
N PHE A 129 -16.17 -4.84 -20.22
CA PHE A 129 -16.84 -5.91 -20.97
C PHE A 129 -18.37 -5.82 -20.94
N LYS A 130 -18.95 -4.82 -20.25
CA LYS A 130 -20.40 -4.66 -20.07
C LYS A 130 -21.09 -5.87 -19.42
N ILE A 131 -20.34 -6.66 -18.64
CA ILE A 131 -20.84 -7.81 -17.88
C ILE A 131 -21.64 -7.28 -16.68
N PRO A 132 -22.84 -7.81 -16.35
CA PRO A 132 -23.61 -7.36 -15.19
C PRO A 132 -22.83 -7.61 -13.89
N LEU A 133 -22.97 -6.69 -12.93
CA LEU A 133 -22.20 -6.67 -11.67
C LEU A 133 -22.20 -8.02 -10.93
N ILE A 134 -23.34 -8.70 -10.87
CA ILE A 134 -23.47 -10.00 -10.19
C ILE A 134 -22.59 -11.07 -10.85
N LEU A 135 -22.52 -11.10 -12.18
CA LEU A 135 -21.64 -12.03 -12.88
C LEU A 135 -20.17 -11.61 -12.74
N ALA A 136 -19.89 -10.30 -12.75
CA ALA A 136 -18.55 -9.78 -12.54
C ALA A 136 -17.99 -10.17 -11.16
N THR A 137 -18.78 -10.06 -10.08
CA THR A 137 -18.36 -10.48 -8.73
C THR A 137 -18.21 -12.00 -8.60
N LEU A 138 -18.95 -12.79 -9.37
CA LEU A 138 -18.74 -14.24 -9.41
C LEU A 138 -17.45 -14.61 -10.14
N ILE A 139 -17.09 -13.85 -11.19
CA ILE A 139 -15.83 -14.03 -11.91
C ILE A 139 -14.63 -13.68 -11.03
N THR A 140 -14.73 -12.64 -10.19
CA THR A 140 -13.64 -12.31 -9.27
C THR A 140 -13.36 -13.45 -8.29
N ILE A 141 -14.30 -14.32 -7.91
CA ILE A 141 -13.98 -15.50 -7.07
C ILE A 141 -12.91 -16.41 -7.73
N LEU A 142 -12.81 -16.42 -9.06
CA LEU A 142 -11.78 -17.16 -9.78
C LEU A 142 -10.37 -16.56 -9.63
N ASP A 143 -10.24 -15.30 -9.22
CA ASP A 143 -8.95 -14.65 -9.00
C ASP A 143 -8.16 -15.29 -7.84
N VAL A 144 -8.84 -15.75 -6.79
CA VAL A 144 -8.23 -16.48 -5.67
C VAL A 144 -7.66 -17.80 -6.17
N LEU A 145 -8.38 -18.51 -7.04
CA LEU A 145 -7.90 -19.74 -7.67
C LEU A 145 -6.69 -19.45 -8.58
N PHE A 146 -6.72 -18.33 -9.29
CA PHE A 146 -5.61 -17.88 -10.13
C PHE A 146 -4.37 -17.53 -9.30
N LEU A 147 -4.54 -16.85 -8.16
CA LEU A 147 -3.45 -16.51 -7.24
C LEU A 147 -2.87 -17.78 -6.59
N LEU A 148 -3.71 -18.73 -6.17
CA LEU A 148 -3.27 -20.04 -5.67
C LEU A 148 -2.48 -20.82 -6.74
N PHE A 149 -2.89 -20.73 -8.01
CA PHE A 149 -2.13 -21.30 -9.12
C PHE A 149 -0.77 -20.60 -9.30
N LEU A 150 -0.74 -19.25 -9.24
CA LEU A 150 0.49 -18.47 -9.32
C LEU A 150 1.47 -18.77 -8.18
N SER A 151 0.97 -19.07 -6.99
CA SER A 151 1.79 -19.44 -5.82
C SER A 151 2.68 -20.65 -6.11
N LYS A 152 2.25 -21.58 -6.98
CA LYS A 152 3.04 -22.76 -7.39
C LYS A 152 4.19 -22.43 -8.35
N ILE A 153 4.17 -21.27 -9.00
CA ILE A 153 5.09 -20.88 -10.09
C ILE A 153 6.40 -20.27 -9.54
N GLY A 154 6.40 -19.84 -8.27
CA GLY A 154 7.56 -19.34 -7.53
C GLY A 154 7.56 -17.83 -7.30
N PHE A 155 7.97 -17.41 -6.10
CA PHE A 155 7.90 -16.03 -5.61
C PHE A 155 8.52 -14.99 -6.55
N ARG A 156 9.68 -15.29 -7.15
CA ARG A 156 10.37 -14.32 -8.03
C ARG A 156 9.56 -13.93 -9.26
N LYS A 157 8.73 -14.84 -9.78
CA LYS A 157 7.84 -14.54 -10.92
C LYS A 157 6.63 -13.70 -10.49
N ILE A 158 6.11 -13.95 -9.29
CA ILE A 158 5.03 -13.16 -8.69
C ILE A 158 5.49 -11.71 -8.50
N GLU A 159 6.69 -11.50 -7.96
CA GLU A 159 7.26 -10.17 -7.74
C GLU A 159 7.41 -9.36 -9.05
N ILE A 160 7.90 -10.00 -10.12
CA ILE A 160 8.02 -9.36 -11.44
C ILE A 160 6.63 -9.04 -12.00
N LEU A 161 5.66 -9.94 -11.87
CA LEU A 161 4.30 -9.74 -12.33
C LEU A 161 3.62 -8.57 -11.60
N VAL A 162 3.74 -8.50 -10.28
CA VAL A 162 3.20 -7.40 -9.47
C VAL A 162 3.89 -6.07 -9.81
N SER A 163 5.21 -6.08 -9.98
CA SER A 163 5.97 -4.90 -10.39
C SER A 163 5.51 -4.39 -11.77
N CYS A 164 5.27 -5.31 -12.71
CA CYS A 164 4.74 -4.99 -14.03
C CYS A 164 3.35 -4.33 -13.92
N LEU A 165 2.45 -4.87 -13.10
CA LEU A 165 1.12 -4.31 -12.88
C LEU A 165 1.17 -2.89 -12.32
N ILE A 166 2.05 -2.63 -11.34
CA ILE A 166 2.29 -1.28 -10.79
C ILE A 166 2.68 -0.31 -11.90
N PHE A 167 3.64 -0.70 -12.77
CA PHE A 167 4.07 0.14 -13.87
C PHE A 167 2.95 0.40 -14.88
N VAL A 168 2.12 -0.60 -15.21
CA VAL A 168 0.98 -0.44 -16.11
C VAL A 168 0.03 0.64 -15.57
N ILE A 169 -0.37 0.54 -14.30
CA ILE A 169 -1.27 1.53 -13.67
C ILE A 169 -0.63 2.91 -13.64
N LEU A 170 0.65 2.99 -13.26
CA LEU A 170 1.40 4.24 -13.21
C LEU A 170 1.45 4.92 -14.59
N PHE A 171 1.76 4.18 -15.65
CA PHE A 171 1.82 4.73 -17.00
C PHE A 171 0.46 5.20 -17.51
N ILE A 172 -0.62 4.47 -17.21
CA ILE A 172 -1.98 4.87 -17.58
C ILE A 172 -2.33 6.21 -16.92
N PHE A 173 -2.16 6.34 -15.60
CA PHE A 173 -2.46 7.59 -14.92
C PHE A 173 -1.51 8.73 -15.29
N ALA A 174 -0.22 8.45 -15.48
CA ALA A 174 0.74 9.46 -15.92
C ALA A 174 0.37 10.02 -17.31
N TYR A 175 -0.06 9.14 -18.22
CA TYR A 175 -0.53 9.53 -19.55
C TYR A 175 -1.75 10.45 -19.49
N GLU A 176 -2.77 10.09 -18.69
CA GLU A 176 -3.95 10.92 -18.45
C GLU A 176 -3.58 12.31 -17.88
N VAL A 177 -2.66 12.36 -16.91
CA VAL A 177 -2.19 13.63 -16.32
C VAL A 177 -1.44 14.49 -17.35
N ILE A 178 -0.62 13.89 -18.22
CA ILE A 178 0.08 14.61 -19.29
C ILE A 178 -0.93 15.23 -20.28
N LEU A 179 -1.97 14.48 -20.64
CA LEU A 179 -3.03 14.96 -21.52
C LEU A 179 -3.87 16.07 -20.88
N ALA A 180 -4.14 15.98 -19.57
CA ALA A 180 -4.91 16.97 -18.83
C ALA A 180 -4.23 18.36 -18.74
N ARG A 181 -2.93 18.46 -19.04
CA ARG A 181 -2.12 19.69 -18.99
C ARG A 181 -2.37 20.53 -17.72
N PRO A 182 -2.12 19.97 -16.51
CA PRO A 182 -2.40 20.66 -15.28
C PRO A 182 -1.47 21.86 -15.07
N ASN A 183 -1.95 22.86 -14.34
CA ASN A 183 -1.12 23.97 -13.92
C ASN A 183 -0.17 23.53 -12.78
N TRP A 184 1.07 23.23 -13.14
CA TRP A 184 2.12 22.79 -12.22
C TRP A 184 2.43 23.79 -11.08
N ILE A 185 2.19 25.09 -11.32
CA ILE A 185 2.41 26.12 -10.29
C ILE A 185 1.39 25.95 -9.15
N ASN A 186 0.14 25.61 -9.49
CA ASN A 186 -0.90 25.36 -8.48
C ASN A 186 -0.61 24.09 -7.68
N ILE A 187 -0.03 23.05 -8.30
CA ILE A 187 0.41 21.83 -7.63
C ILE A 187 1.56 22.12 -6.64
N GLY A 188 2.56 22.91 -7.05
CA GLY A 188 3.63 23.35 -6.16
C GLY A 188 3.12 24.21 -4.99
N SER A 189 2.04 24.97 -5.22
CA SER A 189 1.42 25.81 -4.21
C SER A 189 0.69 25.02 -3.11
N SER A 190 0.47 23.71 -3.27
CA SER A 190 -0.12 22.85 -2.24
C SER A 190 0.67 22.86 -0.93
N TRP A 191 1.98 23.16 -0.98
CA TRP A 191 2.79 23.41 0.22
C TRP A 191 2.29 24.58 1.08
N ARG A 192 1.45 25.48 0.54
CA ARG A 192 0.78 26.54 1.30
C ARG A 192 -0.19 26.00 2.36
N TYR A 193 -0.61 24.74 2.26
CA TYR A 193 -1.40 24.08 3.30
C TYR A 193 -0.65 24.06 4.65
N PHE A 194 0.66 23.83 4.64
CA PHE A 194 1.49 23.88 5.85
C PHE A 194 1.53 25.28 6.49
N THR A 195 1.43 26.35 5.67
CA THR A 195 1.37 27.72 6.19
C THR A 195 -0.01 28.05 6.79
N ILE A 196 -1.10 27.46 6.28
CA ILE A 196 -2.44 27.57 6.87
C ILE A 196 -2.47 26.86 8.23
N ILE A 197 -1.95 25.64 8.34
CA ILE A 197 -1.81 24.93 9.63
C ILE A 197 -0.97 25.76 10.61
N ARG A 198 0.12 26.37 10.14
CA ARG A 198 0.96 27.22 10.99
C ARG A 198 0.21 28.47 11.48
N LYS A 199 -0.61 29.09 10.62
CA LYS A 199 -1.49 30.21 11.00
C LYS A 199 -2.56 29.80 12.01
N LEU A 200 -3.25 28.68 11.78
CA LEU A 200 -4.27 28.18 12.69
C LEU A 200 -3.69 27.75 14.05
N ARG A 201 -2.51 27.13 14.05
CA ARG A 201 -1.76 26.81 15.27
C ARG A 201 -1.41 28.07 16.07
N ASN A 202 -0.92 29.09 15.38
CA ASN A 202 -0.57 30.37 16.01
C ASN A 202 -1.82 31.12 16.51
N TYR A 203 -2.93 31.04 15.78
CA TYR A 203 -4.22 31.59 16.19
C TYR A 203 -4.71 30.93 17.48
N TRP A 204 -4.79 29.60 17.52
CA TRP A 204 -5.13 28.86 18.73
C TRP A 204 -4.18 29.15 19.89
N ARG A 205 -2.86 29.19 19.64
CA ARG A 205 -1.87 29.49 20.68
C ARG A 205 -2.05 30.89 21.28
N ASN A 206 -2.47 31.87 20.49
CA ASN A 206 -2.72 33.23 20.96
C ASN A 206 -4.08 33.36 21.67
N SER A 207 -5.08 32.56 21.31
CA SER A 207 -6.40 32.55 21.97
C SER A 207 -6.39 31.91 23.36
N TYR A 208 -5.42 31.06 23.68
CA TYR A 208 -5.22 30.50 25.03
C TYR A 208 -4.24 31.30 25.90
N ALA A 209 -3.68 32.39 25.37
CA ALA A 209 -2.72 33.25 26.06
C ALA A 209 -3.33 34.56 26.61
N SER A 210 -4.67 34.67 26.58
CA SER A 210 -5.50 35.75 27.12
C SER A 210 -6.53 35.18 28.09
#